data_AF-A0A9D8N003-F1
#
_entry.id   AF-A0A9D8N003-F1
#
_cell.length_a   1.000
_cell.length_b   1.000
_cell.length_c   1.000
_cell.angle_alpha   90.00
_cell.angle_beta   90.00
_cell.angle_gamma   90.00
#
_symmetry.space_group_name_H-M   'P 1'
#
loop_
_entity.id
_entity.type
_entity.pdbx_description
1 polymer ?
#
loop_
_entity_poly.entity_id
_entity_poly.type
_entity_poly.pdbx_seq_one_letter_code
_entity_poly.pdbx_strand_id
1 'polypeptide(L)'
;MKYYFFSPVTAFIMRGDSVLGKISRNVRYVHADESAAFEIISPDFLPTVVSGAGLKVNAREYPFYYGKLFIPEFIPIPKSHKTIYETKTAFYGKELIIRVYDDGTPKLDVFFYGGQVTVSIPFSSADVAVSNLADCALIEIKGRLKHVVLFSLKSMKIIFSTTCVDLVAKQTLTIKRLITGSNIYLLQEHYEVTDKVSLMAKSLTPKYKRAPKTTLGKKLAFLESVAYGGDFSRLLSPAIADKADVIKEFLGEFDYVIPPTEKDFPSTFALIGKDVRYVDISTENDIVCDVSVDHSP
;
A
#
# COMPACT_ATOMS: atom_id res chain seq x y z
N MET A 1 2.51 -6.51 32.69
CA MET A 1 1.85 -7.02 31.47
C MET A 1 2.66 -6.65 30.23
N LYS A 2 2.55 -7.42 29.13
CA LYS A 2 3.20 -7.13 27.84
C LYS A 2 2.17 -6.56 26.86
N TYR A 3 2.47 -5.40 26.29
CA TYR A 3 1.64 -4.71 25.31
C TYR A 3 2.36 -4.68 23.98
N TYR A 4 1.73 -5.24 22.95
CA TYR A 4 2.23 -5.29 21.60
C TYR A 4 1.55 -4.21 20.76
N PHE A 5 2.32 -3.64 19.84
CA PHE A 5 1.87 -2.59 18.97
C PHE A 5 2.30 -2.92 17.54
N PHE A 6 1.35 -2.89 16.62
CA PHE A 6 1.58 -3.05 15.20
C PHE A 6 0.93 -1.88 14.46
N SER A 7 1.57 -1.41 13.40
CA SER A 7 0.99 -0.38 12.54
C SER A 7 1.34 -0.64 11.08
N PRO A 8 0.38 -0.60 10.13
CA PRO A 8 0.67 -0.68 8.70
C PRO A 8 1.44 0.53 8.14
N VAL A 9 1.42 1.68 8.82
CA VAL A 9 2.17 2.90 8.49
C VAL A 9 3.21 3.21 9.57
N THR A 10 4.10 4.17 9.31
CA THR A 10 5.05 4.62 10.33
C THR A 10 4.33 5.40 11.43
N ALA A 11 4.40 4.90 12.66
CA ALA A 11 3.87 5.54 13.85
C ALA A 11 4.85 5.44 15.04
N PHE A 12 4.61 6.26 16.06
CA PHE A 12 5.38 6.31 17.29
C PHE A 12 4.49 5.96 18.48
N ILE A 13 5.03 5.16 19.40
CA ILE A 13 4.39 4.80 20.66
C ILE A 13 4.89 5.79 21.71
N MET A 14 3.96 6.41 22.42
CA MET A 14 4.20 7.38 23.47
C MET A 14 3.52 6.96 24.77
N ARG A 15 4.09 7.39 25.89
CA ARG A 15 3.50 7.32 27.23
C ARG A 15 3.79 8.63 27.95
N GLY A 16 2.77 9.46 28.11
CA GLY A 16 2.97 10.88 28.45
C GLY A 16 3.89 11.54 27.41
N ASP A 17 4.87 12.32 27.88
CA ASP A 17 5.79 13.05 27.00
C ASP A 17 6.95 12.22 26.45
N SER A 18 7.01 10.91 26.76
CA SER A 18 8.13 10.03 26.37
C SER A 18 7.81 9.16 25.16
N VAL A 19 8.70 9.19 24.16
CA VAL A 19 8.65 8.28 23.01
C VAL A 19 9.29 6.94 23.38
N LEU A 20 8.48 5.88 23.39
CA LEU A 20 8.93 4.53 23.72
C LEU A 20 9.49 3.78 22.51
N GLY A 21 9.06 4.17 21.31
CA GLY A 21 9.55 3.54 20.08
C GLY A 21 8.78 3.89 18.82
N LYS A 22 9.34 3.44 17.69
CA LYS A 22 8.72 3.48 16.36
C LYS A 22 8.17 2.10 15.97
N ILE A 23 7.02 2.08 15.31
CA ILE A 23 6.39 0.93 14.65
C ILE A 23 6.08 1.26 13.18
N SER A 24 6.27 0.31 12.28
CA SER A 24 6.05 0.44 10.83
C SER A 24 6.15 -0.93 10.16
N ARG A 25 5.02 -1.61 9.97
CA ARG A 25 4.91 -2.99 9.47
C ARG A 25 5.76 -3.98 10.25
N ASN A 26 5.93 -3.72 11.53
CA ASN A 26 6.59 -4.57 12.50
C ASN A 26 5.82 -4.50 13.82
N VAL A 27 6.08 -5.48 14.68
CA VAL A 27 5.57 -5.48 16.05
C VAL A 27 6.66 -4.96 16.98
N ARG A 28 6.24 -4.14 17.93
CA ARG A 28 7.05 -3.76 19.08
C ARG A 28 6.27 -4.04 20.34
N TYR A 29 6.95 -4.45 21.40
CA TYR A 29 6.31 -4.63 22.69
C TYR A 29 6.90 -3.70 23.76
N VAL A 30 6.10 -3.45 24.78
CA VAL A 30 6.48 -2.72 25.99
C VAL A 30 5.97 -3.48 27.20
N HIS A 31 6.76 -3.54 28.27
CA HIS A 31 6.31 -4.01 29.57
C HIS A 31 5.79 -2.83 30.39
N ALA A 32 4.56 -2.93 30.88
CA ALA A 32 3.98 -1.94 31.77
C ALA A 32 2.94 -2.56 32.72
N ASP A 33 2.49 -1.75 33.68
CA ASP A 33 1.37 -2.01 34.59
C ASP A 33 0.02 -2.03 33.86
N GLU A 34 -1.00 -2.63 34.47
CA GLU A 34 -2.34 -2.76 33.88
C GLU A 34 -3.04 -1.42 33.66
N SER A 35 -2.72 -0.41 34.48
CA SER A 35 -3.21 0.96 34.33
C SER A 35 -2.47 1.78 33.27
N ALA A 36 -1.46 1.23 32.60
CA ALA A 36 -0.70 1.97 31.60
C ALA A 36 -1.59 2.41 30.43
N ALA A 37 -1.47 3.68 30.07
CA ALA A 37 -2.04 4.25 28.85
C ALA A 37 -0.92 4.62 27.88
N PHE A 38 -1.20 4.46 26.60
CA PHE A 38 -0.29 4.73 25.50
C PHE A 38 -0.99 5.54 24.43
N GLU A 39 -0.22 6.45 23.83
CA GLU A 39 -0.62 7.15 22.62
C GLU A 39 0.16 6.60 21.44
N ILE A 40 -0.51 6.42 20.31
CA ILE A 40 0.11 6.00 19.06
C ILE A 40 -0.14 7.10 18.04
N ILE A 41 0.94 7.73 17.59
CA ILE A 41 0.89 8.91 16.75
C ILE A 41 1.57 8.60 15.42
N SER A 42 0.83 8.80 14.32
CA SER A 42 1.37 8.84 12.97
C SER A 42 1.15 10.24 12.42
N PRO A 43 2.11 10.79 11.65
CA PRO A 43 1.85 11.97 10.84
C PRO A 43 0.57 11.77 10.01
N ASP A 44 -0.23 12.82 9.89
CA ASP A 44 -1.45 12.88 9.07
C ASP A 44 -2.67 12.12 9.59
N PHE A 45 -2.61 11.50 10.77
CA PHE A 45 -3.75 10.80 11.38
C PHE A 45 -4.01 11.27 12.81
N LEU A 46 -5.28 11.23 13.22
CA LEU A 46 -5.66 11.53 14.59
C LEU A 46 -4.92 10.58 15.56
N PRO A 47 -4.50 11.09 16.73
CA PRO A 47 -3.89 10.25 17.75
C PRO A 47 -4.79 9.06 18.09
N THR A 48 -4.14 7.93 18.29
CA THR A 48 -4.76 6.71 18.80
C THR A 48 -4.41 6.58 20.28
N VAL A 49 -5.38 6.25 21.13
CA VAL A 49 -5.14 6.09 22.57
C VAL A 49 -5.60 4.71 23.00
N VAL A 50 -4.74 3.99 23.72
CA VAL A 50 -5.04 2.66 24.25
C VAL A 50 -4.59 2.54 25.70
N SER A 51 -5.24 1.70 26.49
CA SER A 51 -4.79 1.39 27.85
C SER A 51 -4.99 -0.06 28.21
N GLY A 52 -4.23 -0.55 29.18
CA GLY A 52 -4.43 -1.89 29.74
C GLY A 52 -5.80 -2.06 30.41
N ALA A 53 -6.37 -0.96 30.95
CA ALA A 53 -7.68 -0.90 31.60
C ALA A 53 -8.87 -0.86 30.60
N GLY A 54 -8.63 -0.96 29.29
CA GLY A 54 -9.67 -1.10 28.27
C GLY A 54 -10.11 0.20 27.59
N LEU A 55 -9.51 1.36 27.89
CA LEU A 55 -9.67 2.55 27.05
C LEU A 55 -9.12 2.26 25.65
N LYS A 56 -9.92 2.51 24.62
CA LYS A 56 -9.54 2.34 23.22
C LYS A 56 -10.18 3.44 22.37
N VAL A 57 -9.36 4.32 21.80
CA VAL A 57 -9.76 5.38 20.87
C VAL A 57 -8.99 5.15 19.57
N ASN A 58 -9.70 4.90 18.48
CA ASN A 58 -9.13 4.67 17.15
C ASN A 58 -8.13 3.50 17.11
N ALA A 59 -8.45 2.36 17.73
CA ALA A 59 -7.60 1.17 17.66
C ALA A 59 -8.44 -0.10 17.61
N ARG A 60 -7.84 -1.22 17.22
CA ARG A 60 -8.31 -2.58 17.49
C ARG A 60 -7.42 -3.22 18.55
N GLU A 61 -8.03 -4.02 19.41
CA GLU A 61 -7.36 -4.76 20.47
C GLU A 61 -7.59 -6.25 20.22
N TYR A 62 -6.52 -7.03 20.34
CA TYR A 62 -6.57 -8.48 20.21
C TYR A 62 -5.79 -9.13 21.36
N PRO A 63 -6.25 -10.26 21.91
CA PRO A 63 -5.38 -11.16 22.67
C PRO A 63 -4.19 -11.57 21.79
N PHE A 64 -2.97 -11.49 22.33
CA PHE A 64 -1.77 -11.73 21.54
C PHE A 64 -0.61 -12.28 22.39
N TYR A 65 -0.27 -13.55 22.19
CA TYR A 65 0.66 -14.30 23.04
C TYR A 65 0.32 -14.06 24.53
N TYR A 66 1.32 -13.68 25.34
CA TYR A 66 1.18 -13.38 26.77
C TYR A 66 0.65 -11.96 27.07
N GLY A 67 -0.10 -11.35 26.15
CA GLY A 67 -0.48 -9.94 26.28
C GLY A 67 -1.59 -9.49 25.34
N LYS A 68 -1.59 -8.20 25.03
CA LYS A 68 -2.57 -7.55 24.15
C LYS A 68 -1.85 -6.89 22.97
N LEU A 69 -2.37 -7.08 21.77
CA LEU A 69 -1.94 -6.39 20.56
C LEU A 69 -2.90 -5.24 20.25
N PHE A 70 -2.33 -4.05 20.06
CA PHE A 70 -3.03 -2.87 19.61
C PHE A 70 -2.64 -2.54 18.16
N ILE A 71 -3.65 -2.32 17.33
CA ILE A 71 -3.49 -1.86 15.93
C ILE A 71 -4.27 -0.56 15.76
N PRO A 72 -3.64 0.57 15.43
CA PRO A 72 -4.35 1.83 15.18
C PRO A 72 -5.33 1.75 14.01
N GLU A 73 -6.48 2.37 14.19
CA GLU A 73 -7.46 2.68 13.14
C GLU A 73 -7.21 4.11 12.68
N PHE A 74 -6.43 4.24 11.62
CA PHE A 74 -5.96 5.53 11.13
C PHE A 74 -7.09 6.38 10.57
N ILE A 75 -7.52 7.38 11.35
CA ILE A 75 -8.46 8.42 10.91
C ILE A 75 -7.64 9.63 10.42
N PRO A 76 -7.70 10.02 9.14
CA PRO A 76 -6.92 11.15 8.63
C PRO A 76 -7.26 12.45 9.37
N ILE A 77 -6.25 13.24 9.73
CA ILE A 77 -6.47 14.62 10.18
C ILE A 77 -6.91 15.44 8.96
N PRO A 78 -8.02 16.19 9.02
CA PRO A 78 -8.35 17.14 7.97
C PRO A 78 -7.20 18.15 7.83
N LYS A 79 -6.46 18.11 6.72
CA LYS A 79 -5.41 19.09 6.46
C LYS A 79 -6.02 20.36 5.89
N SER A 80 -5.50 21.52 6.31
CA SER A 80 -5.77 22.79 5.66
C SER A 80 -5.35 22.73 4.19
N HIS A 81 -6.21 23.16 3.27
CA HIS A 81 -5.94 23.25 1.84
C HIS A 81 -4.58 23.91 1.56
N LYS A 82 -3.65 23.14 0.98
CA LYS A 82 -2.34 23.64 0.55
C LYS A 82 -2.20 23.47 -0.95
N THR A 83 -2.17 24.59 -1.68
CA THR A 83 -1.78 24.58 -3.10
C THR A 83 -0.28 24.29 -3.20
N ILE A 84 0.07 23.29 -4.01
CA ILE A 84 1.44 22.76 -4.16
C ILE A 84 2.03 23.20 -5.51
N TYR A 85 1.19 23.23 -6.53
CA TYR A 85 1.55 23.68 -7.87
C TYR A 85 0.34 24.30 -8.54
N GLU A 86 0.55 25.37 -9.30
CA GLU A 86 -0.43 25.93 -10.20
C GLU A 86 0.27 26.43 -11.46
N THR A 87 -0.27 26.10 -12.62
CA THR A 87 0.16 26.66 -13.89
C THR A 87 -1.03 26.97 -14.77
N LYS A 88 -0.81 27.88 -15.71
CA LYS A 88 -1.77 28.31 -16.70
C LYS A 88 -1.15 28.11 -18.08
N THR A 89 -1.77 27.27 -18.90
CA THR A 89 -1.21 26.86 -20.20
C THR A 89 -2.30 26.75 -21.26
N ALA A 90 -1.98 27.16 -22.47
CA ALA A 90 -2.88 27.04 -23.62
C ALA A 90 -2.63 25.73 -24.39
N PHE A 91 -3.70 24.99 -24.65
CA PHE A 91 -3.72 23.74 -25.42
C PHE A 91 -4.69 23.89 -26.59
N TYR A 92 -4.18 23.89 -27.83
CA TYR A 92 -5.00 23.99 -29.06
C TYR A 92 -6.04 25.11 -29.01
N GLY A 93 -5.64 26.30 -28.55
CA GLY A 93 -6.51 27.48 -28.44
C GLY A 93 -7.43 27.51 -27.22
N LYS A 94 -7.39 26.49 -26.34
CA LYS A 94 -8.12 26.46 -25.08
C LYS A 94 -7.17 26.71 -23.91
N GLU A 95 -7.57 27.58 -23.00
CA GLU A 95 -6.80 27.89 -21.80
C GLU A 95 -7.17 26.93 -20.67
N LEU A 96 -6.17 26.28 -20.08
CA LEU A 96 -6.33 25.42 -18.91
C LEU A 96 -5.54 25.98 -17.74
N ILE A 97 -6.12 25.91 -16.54
CA ILE A 97 -5.39 26.09 -15.29
C ILE A 97 -5.27 24.72 -14.63
N ILE A 98 -4.06 24.32 -14.31
CA ILE A 98 -3.76 23.02 -13.72
C ILE A 98 -3.23 23.26 -12.33
N ARG A 99 -3.93 22.74 -11.32
CA ARG A 99 -3.59 22.93 -9.91
C ARG A 99 -3.41 21.58 -9.23
N VAL A 100 -2.29 21.39 -8.55
CA VAL A 100 -2.08 20.30 -7.61
C VAL A 100 -2.13 20.88 -6.20
N TYR A 101 -2.94 20.28 -5.35
CA TYR A 101 -3.10 20.69 -3.96
C TYR A 101 -3.31 19.47 -3.06
N ASP A 102 -3.20 19.67 -1.75
CA ASP A 102 -3.48 18.67 -0.73
C ASP A 102 -4.44 19.28 0.31
N ASP A 103 -5.60 18.66 0.47
CA ASP A 103 -6.60 18.98 1.50
C ASP A 103 -6.86 17.79 2.45
N GLY A 104 -5.85 16.92 2.58
CA GLY A 104 -5.92 15.63 3.28
C GLY A 104 -5.79 14.46 2.32
N THR A 105 -6.10 14.67 1.04
CA THR A 105 -5.73 13.78 -0.06
C THR A 105 -5.16 14.62 -1.20
N PRO A 106 -4.00 14.26 -1.77
CA PRO A 106 -3.49 14.94 -2.95
C PRO A 106 -4.50 14.91 -4.09
N LYS A 107 -4.76 16.08 -4.67
CA LYS A 107 -5.72 16.28 -5.77
C LYS A 107 -5.10 17.08 -6.90
N LEU A 108 -5.62 16.83 -8.10
CA LEU A 108 -5.35 17.57 -9.32
C LEU A 108 -6.67 18.17 -9.81
N ASP A 109 -6.72 19.49 -9.93
CA ASP A 109 -7.77 20.21 -10.62
C ASP A 109 -7.30 20.62 -12.02
N VAL A 110 -8.18 20.47 -12.99
CA VAL A 110 -8.07 21.06 -14.33
C VAL A 110 -9.25 22.00 -14.52
N PHE A 111 -8.98 23.30 -14.49
CA PHE A 111 -9.98 24.33 -14.79
C PHE A 111 -9.93 24.68 -16.28
N PHE A 112 -11.09 24.89 -16.86
CA PHE A 112 -11.27 25.30 -18.25
C PHE A 112 -12.46 26.25 -18.36
N TYR A 113 -12.61 26.90 -19.51
CA TYR A 113 -13.76 27.75 -19.78
C TYR A 113 -15.06 26.91 -19.70
N GLY A 114 -15.85 27.14 -18.65
CA GLY A 114 -17.11 26.43 -18.41
C GLY A 114 -17.08 25.36 -17.32
N GLY A 115 -15.95 25.12 -16.64
CA GLY A 115 -15.95 24.20 -15.49
C GLY A 115 -14.59 23.82 -14.93
N GLN A 116 -14.64 22.82 -14.07
CA GLN A 116 -13.49 22.22 -13.39
C GLN A 116 -13.69 20.71 -13.34
N VAL A 117 -12.59 19.96 -13.51
CA VAL A 117 -12.53 18.53 -13.22
C VAL A 117 -11.48 18.29 -12.15
N THR A 118 -11.85 17.54 -11.11
CA THR A 118 -10.97 17.15 -10.01
C THR A 118 -10.72 15.66 -10.03
N VAL A 119 -9.48 15.24 -9.79
CA VAL A 119 -9.13 13.84 -9.57
C VAL A 119 -8.20 13.71 -8.37
N SER A 120 -8.39 12.64 -7.60
CA SER A 120 -7.44 12.25 -6.56
C SER A 120 -6.19 11.66 -7.20
N ILE A 121 -5.02 12.09 -6.73
CA ILE A 121 -3.72 11.60 -7.21
C ILE A 121 -2.99 10.88 -6.05
N PRO A 122 -2.11 9.92 -6.35
CA PRO A 122 -1.48 9.09 -5.31
C PRO A 122 -0.44 9.82 -4.47
N PHE A 123 0.07 10.96 -4.96
CA PHE A 123 1.04 11.78 -4.26
C PHE A 123 1.01 13.20 -4.83
N SER A 124 1.38 14.17 -4.00
CA SER A 124 1.59 15.55 -4.43
C SER A 124 3.04 15.80 -4.83
N SER A 125 3.27 16.57 -5.89
CA SER A 125 4.58 17.09 -6.25
C SER A 125 4.46 18.50 -6.82
N ALA A 126 5.48 19.33 -6.58
CA ALA A 126 5.62 20.63 -7.24
C ALA A 126 6.29 20.52 -8.62
N ASP A 127 6.94 19.39 -8.92
CA ASP A 127 7.49 19.11 -10.25
C ASP A 127 6.39 18.50 -11.11
N VAL A 128 5.66 19.39 -11.80
CA VAL A 128 4.59 19.03 -12.73
C VAL A 128 4.97 19.52 -14.11
N ALA A 129 4.97 18.60 -15.08
CA ALA A 129 5.14 18.92 -16.49
C ALA A 129 3.80 18.76 -17.21
N VAL A 130 3.52 19.68 -18.13
CA VAL A 130 2.31 19.61 -18.95
C VAL A 130 2.69 19.73 -20.42
N SER A 131 2.16 18.84 -21.25
CA SER A 131 2.47 18.78 -22.68
C SER A 131 1.23 18.38 -23.50
N ASN A 132 1.31 18.59 -24.82
CA ASN A 132 0.29 18.14 -25.75
C ASN A 132 0.52 16.68 -26.13
N LEU A 133 -0.54 15.87 -26.16
CA LEU A 133 -0.53 14.54 -26.76
C LEU A 133 -1.85 14.33 -27.52
N ALA A 134 -1.79 14.39 -28.86
CA ALA A 134 -2.99 14.45 -29.70
C ALA A 134 -3.95 15.55 -29.19
N ASP A 135 -5.26 15.28 -29.11
CA ASP A 135 -6.27 16.22 -28.59
C ASP A 135 -6.40 16.22 -27.05
N CYS A 136 -5.32 15.87 -26.35
CA CYS A 136 -5.27 15.80 -24.89
C CYS A 136 -4.15 16.66 -24.29
N ALA A 137 -4.41 17.20 -23.09
CA ALA A 137 -3.38 17.68 -22.20
C ALA A 137 -2.82 16.51 -21.39
N LEU A 138 -1.54 16.22 -21.56
CA LEU A 138 -0.78 15.25 -20.79
C LEU A 138 -0.16 15.97 -19.58
N ILE A 139 -0.61 15.59 -18.39
CA ILE A 139 -0.16 16.13 -17.12
C ILE A 139 0.69 15.05 -16.43
N GLU A 140 1.96 15.36 -16.19
CA GLU A 140 2.92 14.49 -15.52
C GLU A 140 3.31 15.07 -14.17
N ILE A 141 2.94 14.38 -13.08
CA ILE A 141 3.32 14.74 -11.72
C ILE A 141 4.53 13.88 -11.34
N LYS A 142 5.71 14.51 -11.22
CA LYS A 142 6.99 13.82 -11.07
C LYS A 142 7.40 13.73 -9.59
N GLY A 143 7.53 12.51 -9.10
CA GLY A 143 8.12 12.20 -7.80
C GLY A 143 9.12 11.05 -7.95
N ARG A 144 9.19 10.17 -6.94
CA ARG A 144 9.92 8.88 -7.09
C ARG A 144 9.32 7.99 -8.18
N LEU A 145 8.01 8.11 -8.37
CA LEU A 145 7.24 7.58 -9.48
C LEU A 145 6.64 8.77 -10.24
N LYS A 146 6.16 8.54 -11.46
CA LYS A 146 5.41 9.52 -12.24
C LYS A 146 3.93 9.17 -12.14
N HIS A 147 3.07 10.16 -11.87
CA HIS A 147 1.64 10.01 -12.05
C HIS A 147 1.21 10.77 -13.29
N VAL A 148 0.54 10.09 -14.20
CA VAL A 148 0.21 10.56 -15.54
C VAL A 148 -1.30 10.69 -15.64
N VAL A 149 -1.77 11.87 -16.04
CA VAL A 149 -3.19 12.15 -16.27
C VAL A 149 -3.35 12.68 -17.69
N LEU A 150 -4.28 12.12 -18.46
CA LEU A 150 -4.72 12.67 -19.74
C LEU A 150 -6.08 13.33 -19.58
N PHE A 151 -6.12 14.63 -19.84
CA PHE A 151 -7.35 15.41 -19.93
C PHE A 151 -7.70 15.63 -21.41
N SER A 152 -8.86 15.15 -21.83
CA SER A 152 -9.35 15.30 -23.21
C SER A 152 -9.90 16.71 -23.44
N LEU A 153 -9.33 17.43 -24.40
CA LEU A 153 -9.77 18.78 -24.76
C LEU A 153 -11.10 18.78 -25.51
N LYS A 154 -11.49 17.61 -26.07
CA LYS A 154 -12.76 17.42 -26.78
C LYS A 154 -13.89 17.10 -25.81
N SER A 155 -13.70 16.15 -24.90
CA SER A 155 -14.75 15.71 -23.96
C SER A 155 -14.74 16.46 -22.62
N MET A 156 -13.73 17.29 -22.36
CA MET A 156 -13.52 18.03 -21.11
C MET A 156 -13.52 17.13 -19.86
N LYS A 157 -12.92 15.94 -20.00
CA LYS A 157 -12.86 14.93 -18.94
C LYS A 157 -11.47 14.31 -18.88
N ILE A 158 -11.13 13.78 -17.72
CA ILE A 158 -9.98 12.90 -17.57
C ILE A 158 -10.34 11.55 -18.19
N ILE A 159 -9.56 11.13 -19.18
CA ILE A 159 -9.79 9.88 -19.93
C ILE A 159 -8.80 8.78 -19.55
N PHE A 160 -7.73 9.14 -18.81
CA PHE A 160 -6.72 8.21 -18.36
C PHE A 160 -5.98 8.79 -17.16
N SER A 161 -5.73 7.97 -16.15
CA SER A 161 -4.95 8.32 -14.97
C SER A 161 -4.20 7.08 -14.48
N THR A 162 -2.89 7.17 -14.34
CA THR A 162 -2.10 6.04 -13.82
C THR A 162 -0.75 6.43 -13.24
N THR A 163 -0.15 5.53 -12.48
CA THR A 163 1.19 5.69 -11.90
C THR A 163 2.18 4.76 -12.58
N CYS A 164 3.34 5.28 -12.93
CA CYS A 164 4.35 4.58 -13.68
C CYS A 164 5.77 4.94 -13.24
N VAL A 165 6.73 4.07 -13.56
CA VAL A 165 8.15 4.40 -13.36
C VAL A 165 8.71 5.19 -14.52
N ASP A 166 8.17 4.99 -15.72
CA ASP A 166 8.62 5.66 -16.91
C ASP A 166 7.51 5.79 -17.94
N LEU A 167 7.68 6.76 -18.82
CA LEU A 167 6.68 7.23 -19.77
C LEU A 167 7.41 7.70 -21.03
N VAL A 168 6.89 7.32 -22.19
CA VAL A 168 7.24 7.93 -23.47
C VAL A 168 5.96 8.38 -24.15
N ALA A 169 5.79 9.69 -24.28
CA ALA A 169 4.66 10.31 -24.98
C ALA A 169 5.14 10.94 -26.29
N LYS A 170 4.64 10.45 -27.43
CA LYS A 170 4.89 11.01 -28.77
C LYS A 170 3.58 11.19 -29.52
N GLN A 171 3.28 10.28 -30.46
CA GLN A 171 1.95 10.14 -31.09
C GLN A 171 1.10 9.11 -30.34
N THR A 172 1.75 8.16 -29.68
CA THR A 172 1.15 7.18 -28.78
C THR A 172 1.70 7.38 -27.37
N LEU A 173 1.05 6.73 -26.42
CA LEU A 173 1.42 6.75 -25.02
C LEU A 173 2.00 5.39 -24.63
N THR A 174 3.29 5.36 -24.30
CA THR A 174 3.92 4.14 -23.75
C THR A 174 4.22 4.33 -22.28
N ILE A 175 3.70 3.44 -21.45
CA ILE A 175 3.86 3.50 -20.00
C ILE A 175 4.59 2.25 -19.52
N LYS A 176 5.55 2.45 -18.62
CA LYS A 176 6.24 1.35 -17.93
C LYS A 176 5.90 1.40 -16.46
N ARG A 177 5.35 0.31 -15.92
CA ARG A 177 5.02 0.15 -14.51
C ARG A 177 5.87 -0.96 -13.91
N LEU A 178 6.23 -0.81 -12.65
CA LEU A 178 6.74 -1.94 -11.89
C LEU A 178 5.56 -2.70 -11.32
N ILE A 179 5.50 -3.99 -11.64
CA ILE A 179 4.60 -4.92 -10.96
C ILE A 179 5.45 -5.70 -9.97
N THR A 180 5.10 -5.55 -8.70
CA THR A 180 5.74 -6.28 -7.60
C THR A 180 4.88 -7.48 -7.24
N GLY A 181 5.43 -8.67 -7.48
CA GLY A 181 5.01 -9.93 -6.86
C GLY A 181 6.22 -10.57 -6.17
N SER A 182 6.37 -11.90 -6.23
CA SER A 182 7.59 -12.59 -5.77
C SER A 182 8.85 -12.16 -6.53
N ASN A 183 8.67 -11.61 -7.74
CA ASN A 183 9.71 -10.95 -8.54
C ASN A 183 9.24 -9.53 -8.88
N ILE A 184 10.18 -8.67 -9.25
CA ILE A 184 9.86 -7.36 -9.82
C ILE A 184 9.78 -7.53 -11.34
N TYR A 185 8.63 -7.28 -11.92
CA TYR A 185 8.42 -7.23 -13.36
C TYR A 185 8.27 -5.78 -13.82
N LEU A 186 8.70 -5.51 -15.05
CA LEU A 186 8.40 -4.30 -15.78
C LEU A 186 7.25 -4.61 -16.74
N LEU A 187 6.06 -4.12 -16.44
CA LEU A 187 4.95 -4.11 -17.39
C LEU A 187 5.11 -2.89 -18.29
N GLN A 188 5.16 -3.11 -19.60
CA GLN A 188 5.12 -2.05 -20.59
C GLN A 188 3.79 -2.12 -21.34
N GLU A 189 3.07 -1.01 -21.37
CA GLU A 189 1.77 -0.86 -22.02
C GLU A 189 1.89 0.23 -23.09
N HIS A 190 1.38 -0.07 -24.28
CA HIS A 190 1.30 0.88 -25.39
C HIS A 190 -0.16 1.22 -25.64
N TYR A 191 -0.47 2.51 -25.61
CA TYR A 191 -1.81 3.02 -25.83
C TYR A 191 -1.88 3.94 -27.04
N GLU A 192 -2.97 3.80 -27.78
CA GLU A 192 -3.44 4.82 -28.70
C GLU A 192 -4.21 5.89 -27.92
N VAL A 193 -3.96 7.16 -28.23
CA VAL A 193 -4.59 8.29 -27.54
C VAL A 193 -5.31 9.16 -28.57
N THR A 194 -6.62 9.24 -28.42
CA THR A 194 -7.52 10.12 -29.19
C THR A 194 -8.42 10.89 -28.22
N ASP A 195 -9.75 10.83 -28.37
CA ASP A 195 -10.70 11.25 -27.33
C ASP A 195 -10.97 10.15 -26.29
N LYS A 196 -10.37 8.97 -26.48
CA LYS A 196 -10.31 7.85 -25.54
C LYS A 196 -8.90 7.28 -25.53
N VAL A 197 -8.63 6.41 -24.55
CA VAL A 197 -7.37 5.68 -24.46
C VAL A 197 -7.62 4.20 -24.68
N SER A 198 -6.96 3.63 -25.69
CA SER A 198 -7.12 2.23 -26.09
C SER A 198 -5.80 1.49 -25.97
N LEU A 199 -5.78 0.36 -25.25
CA LEU A 199 -4.57 -0.47 -25.11
C LEU A 199 -4.31 -1.21 -26.43
N MET A 200 -3.18 -0.92 -27.07
CA MET A 200 -2.76 -1.58 -28.32
C MET A 200 -1.94 -2.83 -28.07
N ALA A 201 -1.00 -2.76 -27.12
CA ALA A 201 -0.08 -3.85 -26.83
C ALA A 201 0.38 -3.80 -25.37
N LYS A 202 0.68 -4.97 -24.81
CA LYS A 202 1.30 -5.11 -23.49
C LYS A 202 2.42 -6.13 -23.55
N SER A 203 3.51 -5.87 -22.85
CA SER A 203 4.60 -6.82 -22.65
C SER A 203 5.06 -6.82 -21.20
N LEU A 204 5.51 -7.97 -20.72
CA LEU A 204 5.97 -8.15 -19.34
C LEU A 204 7.41 -8.65 -19.35
N THR A 205 8.32 -7.88 -18.79
CA THR A 205 9.74 -8.24 -18.71
C THR A 205 10.16 -8.44 -17.25
N PRO A 206 10.74 -9.59 -16.87
CA PRO A 206 11.29 -9.76 -15.52
C PRO A 206 12.46 -8.79 -15.32
N LYS A 207 12.42 -7.96 -14.25
CA LYS A 207 13.48 -6.98 -13.96
C LYS A 207 14.41 -7.42 -12.82
N TYR A 208 13.88 -8.07 -11.78
CA TYR A 208 14.68 -8.61 -10.68
C TYR A 208 14.09 -9.93 -10.16
N LYS A 209 14.87 -11.01 -10.23
CA LYS A 209 14.72 -12.16 -9.32
C LYS A 209 15.31 -11.76 -7.97
N ARG A 210 14.58 -11.02 -7.13
CA ARG A 210 14.95 -10.98 -5.71
C ARG A 210 14.38 -12.24 -5.08
N ALA A 211 15.12 -13.34 -5.20
CA ALA A 211 14.92 -14.44 -4.27
C ALA A 211 15.03 -13.84 -2.86
N PRO A 212 14.02 -13.95 -2.00
CA PRO A 212 14.19 -13.59 -0.60
C PRO A 212 15.36 -14.43 -0.09
N LYS A 213 16.40 -13.78 0.42
CA LYS A 213 17.66 -14.47 0.77
C LYS A 213 17.53 -15.32 2.02
N THR A 214 16.42 -15.22 2.75
CA THR A 214 16.17 -15.93 4.00
C THR A 214 14.87 -16.73 3.91
N THR A 215 14.85 -17.88 4.56
CA THR A 215 13.68 -18.75 4.67
C THR A 215 12.49 -18.02 5.30
N LEU A 216 12.74 -17.16 6.30
CA LEU A 216 11.71 -16.29 6.90
C LEU A 216 11.06 -15.35 5.88
N GLY A 217 11.86 -14.73 5.00
CA GLY A 217 11.34 -13.82 3.97
C GLY A 217 10.47 -14.52 2.93
N LYS A 218 10.72 -15.80 2.66
CA LYS A 218 9.89 -16.61 1.74
C LYS A 218 8.56 -17.02 2.38
N LYS A 219 8.58 -17.43 3.66
CA LYS A 219 7.36 -17.72 4.44
C LYS A 219 6.46 -16.48 4.55
N LEU A 220 7.05 -15.31 4.82
CA LEU A 220 6.31 -14.04 4.85
C LEU A 220 5.70 -13.71 3.47
N ALA A 221 6.48 -13.85 2.39
CA ALA A 221 6.00 -13.60 1.04
C ALA A 221 4.83 -14.53 0.63
N PHE A 222 4.84 -15.79 1.09
CA PHE A 222 3.71 -16.71 0.90
C PHE A 222 2.44 -16.18 1.59
N LEU A 223 2.51 -15.87 2.90
CA LEU A 223 1.34 -15.38 3.64
C LEU A 223 0.83 -14.04 3.11
N GLU A 224 1.71 -13.10 2.76
CA GLU A 224 1.32 -11.84 2.14
C GLU A 224 0.65 -12.07 0.78
N SER A 225 1.16 -13.00 -0.03
CA SER A 225 0.53 -13.34 -1.32
C SER A 225 -0.88 -13.91 -1.14
N VAL A 226 -1.11 -14.71 -0.09
CA VAL A 226 -2.44 -15.19 0.28
C VAL A 226 -3.35 -14.01 0.68
N ALA A 227 -2.87 -13.11 1.55
CA ALA A 227 -3.64 -11.97 2.05
C ALA A 227 -4.10 -11.02 0.93
N TYR A 228 -3.21 -10.75 -0.04
CA TYR A 228 -3.48 -9.81 -1.14
C TYR A 228 -4.12 -10.47 -2.36
N GLY A 229 -4.49 -11.76 -2.28
CA GLY A 229 -5.13 -12.49 -3.38
C GLY A 229 -4.23 -12.73 -4.60
N GLY A 230 -2.91 -12.78 -4.40
CA GLY A 230 -1.95 -13.11 -5.45
C GLY A 230 -1.86 -14.62 -5.73
N ASP A 231 -1.27 -14.99 -6.88
CA ASP A 231 -0.93 -16.38 -7.19
C ASP A 231 0.27 -16.85 -6.35
N PHE A 232 0.01 -17.61 -5.29
CA PHE A 232 1.02 -18.17 -4.40
C PHE A 232 1.36 -19.64 -4.71
N SER A 233 0.72 -20.27 -5.70
CA SER A 233 0.95 -21.68 -6.06
C SER A 233 2.43 -21.97 -6.39
N ARG A 234 3.13 -20.96 -6.91
CA ARG A 234 4.56 -21.01 -7.26
C ARG A 234 5.49 -21.05 -6.04
N LEU A 235 4.97 -20.75 -4.85
CA LEU A 235 5.71 -20.81 -3.59
C LEU A 235 5.50 -22.16 -2.88
N LEU A 236 4.57 -22.98 -3.38
CA LEU A 236 4.23 -24.29 -2.86
C LEU A 236 5.07 -25.39 -3.52
N SER A 237 5.25 -26.49 -2.80
CA SER A 237 5.91 -27.69 -3.34
C SER A 237 4.98 -28.38 -4.35
N PRO A 238 5.53 -29.14 -5.32
CA PRO A 238 4.71 -29.87 -6.28
C PRO A 238 3.65 -30.77 -5.64
N ALA A 239 3.89 -31.26 -4.41
CA ALA A 239 2.99 -32.15 -3.68
C ALA A 239 1.75 -31.45 -3.07
N ILE A 240 1.80 -30.12 -2.91
CA ILE A 240 0.69 -29.34 -2.34
C ILE A 240 0.26 -28.17 -3.23
N ALA A 241 0.87 -28.00 -4.41
CA ALA A 241 0.58 -26.90 -5.32
C ALA A 241 -0.85 -26.92 -5.87
N ASP A 242 -1.41 -28.11 -6.09
CA ASP A 242 -2.80 -28.33 -6.51
C ASP A 242 -3.82 -28.04 -5.39
N LYS A 243 -3.35 -27.92 -4.13
CA LYS A 243 -4.16 -27.59 -2.96
C LYS A 243 -4.16 -26.09 -2.63
N ALA A 244 -3.70 -25.22 -3.52
CA ALA A 244 -3.59 -23.79 -3.27
C ALA A 244 -4.93 -23.19 -2.77
N ASP A 245 -6.05 -23.47 -3.44
CA ASP A 245 -7.36 -22.94 -3.03
C ASP A 245 -7.80 -23.47 -1.66
N VAL A 246 -7.53 -24.74 -1.36
CA VAL A 246 -7.80 -25.36 -0.05
C VAL A 246 -6.97 -24.71 1.05
N ILE A 247 -5.70 -24.43 0.78
CA ILE A 247 -4.81 -23.74 1.72
C ILE A 247 -5.30 -22.30 1.98
N LYS A 248 -5.78 -21.61 0.94
CA LYS A 248 -6.38 -20.27 1.10
C LYS A 248 -7.62 -20.31 1.97
N GLU A 249 -8.52 -21.25 1.74
CA GLU A 249 -9.73 -21.43 2.55
C GLU A 249 -9.39 -21.78 4.00
N PHE A 250 -8.44 -22.71 4.19
CA PHE A 250 -7.92 -23.10 5.50
C PHE A 250 -7.31 -21.91 6.28
N LEU A 251 -6.52 -21.09 5.60
CA LEU A 251 -5.94 -19.87 6.18
C LEU A 251 -6.96 -18.76 6.38
N GLY A 252 -8.15 -18.82 5.79
CA GLY A 252 -9.23 -17.83 5.88
C GLY A 252 -8.82 -16.39 5.53
N GLU A 253 -9.69 -15.44 5.83
CA GLU A 253 -9.40 -14.01 5.61
C GLU A 253 -8.58 -13.40 6.76
N PHE A 254 -7.58 -12.59 6.41
CA PHE A 254 -6.78 -11.81 7.35
C PHE A 254 -6.22 -10.56 6.67
N ASP A 255 -6.09 -9.49 7.44
CA ASP A 255 -5.63 -8.17 7.00
C ASP A 255 -4.11 -8.05 7.08
N TYR A 256 -3.50 -8.66 8.10
CA TYR A 256 -2.08 -8.49 8.41
C TYR A 256 -1.38 -9.80 8.77
N VAL A 257 -0.10 -9.86 8.44
CA VAL A 257 0.81 -10.94 8.83
C VAL A 257 1.88 -10.36 9.74
N ILE A 258 2.02 -10.95 10.92
CA ILE A 258 3.07 -10.63 11.88
C ILE A 258 4.07 -11.79 11.90
N PRO A 259 5.37 -11.54 11.64
CA PRO A 259 6.39 -12.57 11.75
C PRO A 259 6.58 -13.02 13.21
N PRO A 260 7.27 -14.16 13.44
CA PRO A 260 7.60 -14.64 14.78
C PRO A 260 8.28 -13.54 15.61
N THR A 261 7.72 -13.27 16.80
CA THR A 261 8.18 -12.19 17.70
C THR A 261 8.55 -12.69 19.09
N GLU A 262 8.03 -13.85 19.49
CA GLU A 262 8.36 -14.50 20.75
C GLU A 262 9.45 -15.55 20.57
N LYS A 263 10.35 -15.64 21.56
CA LYS A 263 11.45 -16.62 21.53
C LYS A 263 10.93 -18.05 21.67
N ASP A 264 9.86 -18.23 22.43
CA ASP A 264 9.24 -19.53 22.68
C ASP A 264 8.49 -20.05 21.44
N PHE A 265 8.19 -19.16 20.48
CA PHE A 265 7.51 -19.46 19.21
C PHE A 265 8.31 -18.93 18.01
N PRO A 266 9.51 -19.47 17.75
CA PRO A 266 10.47 -18.88 16.80
C PRO A 266 10.08 -19.03 15.32
N SER A 267 9.10 -19.90 15.01
CA SER A 267 8.62 -20.18 13.65
C SER A 267 7.19 -19.71 13.38
N THR A 268 6.47 -19.31 14.43
CA THR A 268 5.02 -19.09 14.38
C THR A 268 4.69 -17.67 13.96
N PHE A 269 3.98 -17.55 12.84
CA PHE A 269 3.40 -16.30 12.36
C PHE A 269 2.05 -16.06 13.02
N ALA A 270 1.67 -14.80 13.17
CA ALA A 270 0.32 -14.44 13.56
C ALA A 270 -0.42 -13.76 12.39
N LEU A 271 -1.61 -14.27 12.08
CA LEU A 271 -2.52 -13.73 11.09
C LEU A 271 -3.60 -12.93 11.80
N ILE A 272 -3.70 -11.65 11.47
CA ILE A 272 -4.63 -10.73 12.11
C ILE A 272 -5.78 -10.44 11.16
N GLY A 273 -7.00 -10.88 11.51
CA GLY A 273 -8.23 -10.56 10.80
C GLY A 273 -9.32 -10.16 11.77
N LYS A 274 -10.47 -10.84 11.69
CA LYS A 274 -11.52 -10.74 12.72
C LYS A 274 -10.99 -11.15 14.11
N ASP A 275 -10.19 -12.21 14.12
CA ASP A 275 -9.50 -12.76 15.28
C ASP A 275 -8.01 -12.96 14.95
N VAL A 276 -7.20 -13.34 15.95
CA VAL A 276 -5.79 -13.71 15.76
C VAL A 276 -5.69 -15.22 15.59
N ARG A 277 -4.98 -15.65 14.55
CA ARG A 277 -4.66 -17.05 14.31
C ARG A 277 -3.16 -17.23 14.20
N TYR A 278 -2.66 -18.36 14.68
CA TYR A 278 -1.23 -18.64 14.69
C TYR A 278 -0.92 -19.75 13.70
N VAL A 279 0.12 -19.54 12.89
CA VAL A 279 0.41 -20.43 11.76
C VAL A 279 1.90 -20.72 11.70
N ASP A 280 2.22 -21.99 11.58
CA ASP A 280 3.55 -22.47 11.26
C ASP A 280 3.61 -22.89 9.80
N ILE A 281 4.72 -22.55 9.15
CA ILE A 281 4.95 -22.87 7.74
C ILE A 281 6.21 -23.71 7.67
N SER A 282 6.09 -24.91 7.15
CA SER A 282 7.21 -25.80 6.88
C SER A 282 7.74 -25.55 5.47
N THR A 283 9.06 -25.58 5.34
CA THR A 283 9.72 -25.38 4.04
C THR A 283 10.81 -26.41 3.82
N GLU A 284 10.86 -26.99 2.63
CA GLU A 284 11.96 -27.83 2.13
C GLU A 284 12.64 -27.15 0.96
N ASN A 285 13.97 -27.02 0.99
CA ASN A 285 14.73 -26.26 -0.01
C ASN A 285 14.12 -24.88 -0.29
N ASP A 286 13.63 -24.24 0.77
CA ASP A 286 12.95 -22.94 0.75
C ASP A 286 11.62 -22.88 -0.04
N ILE A 287 10.98 -24.01 -0.29
CA ILE A 287 9.65 -24.12 -0.90
C ILE A 287 8.66 -24.53 0.20
N VAL A 288 7.49 -23.90 0.27
CA VAL A 288 6.46 -24.25 1.26
C VAL A 288 5.97 -25.66 0.99
N CYS A 289 6.13 -26.55 1.97
CA CYS A 289 5.70 -27.95 1.86
C CYS A 289 4.54 -28.31 2.78
N ASP A 290 4.30 -27.51 3.83
CA ASP A 290 3.19 -27.70 4.75
C ASP A 290 2.82 -26.39 5.46
N VAL A 291 1.56 -26.29 5.88
CA VAL A 291 0.99 -25.14 6.61
C VAL A 291 0.10 -25.69 7.72
N SER A 292 0.47 -25.42 8.97
CA SER A 292 -0.31 -25.83 10.14
C SER A 292 -0.82 -24.61 10.89
N VAL A 293 -2.11 -24.60 11.23
CA VAL A 293 -2.72 -23.57 12.08
C VAL A 293 -2.75 -24.11 13.50
N ASP A 294 -2.22 -23.34 14.44
CA ASP A 294 -2.46 -23.54 15.86
C ASP A 294 -3.49 -22.52 16.34
N HIS A 295 -4.42 -22.97 17.17
CA HIS A 295 -5.41 -22.09 17.78
C HIS A 295 -4.84 -21.36 19.01
N SER A 296 -3.68 -21.75 19.53
CA SER A 296 -3.09 -21.11 20.72
C SER A 296 -1.58 -21.32 20.82
N PRO A 297 -0.77 -20.25 20.86
CA PRO A 297 0.48 -20.21 21.61
C PRO A 297 0.24 -19.96 23.09
#